data_AF-A0AAV5NKF5-F1
#
_entry.id   AF-A0AAV5NKF5-F1
#
_cell.length_a   1.000
_cell.length_b   1.000
_cell.length_c   1.000
_cell.angle_alpha   90.00
_cell.angle_beta   90.00
_cell.angle_gamma   90.00
#
_symmetry.space_group_name_H-M   'P 1'
#
loop_
_entity.id
_entity.type
_entity.pdbx_description
1 polymer ?
#
loop_
_entity_poly.entity_id
_entity_poly.type
_entity_poly.pdbx_seq_one_letter_code
_entity_poly.pdbx_strand_id
1 'polypeptide(L)'
;MNGPYVTTDHQPVSWKDEHPDRTKTLAQWDVARVHHYVIRSAQHYIEKMQRRVDIREAGIGMGLFIHCDRNDHYDPTLPEQTDPMMVGLHRIQQQVNLALLNETVENHRLVAPPASARNSLAAWAHNRFSAHIFQTVHDTTLCYEKGTGRLCHVNNPAADPRVEPLLAIAATLWPNMIFLTTPDMIQPLFTSHDPRVSTVLSFKLERCDDNRVGFRNPITGLLTCFLKSDNLKDTMAGNRSRLQEWEKLEMKSILEPLPADISNLFRTLDYVSAPSSLYPITDPYKTADIFAAAVSLQLPEDFALWRAMHILSNVSWMQRHNPLSV
;
A
#
# COMPACT_ATOMS: atom_id res chain seq x y z
N MET A 1 29.92 -3.06 30.48
CA MET A 1 29.75 -4.40 29.86
C MET A 1 31.07 -4.76 29.20
N ASN A 2 31.87 -5.65 29.80
CA ASN A 2 33.14 -6.12 29.25
C ASN A 2 32.97 -7.60 28.89
N GLY A 3 32.53 -7.89 27.67
CA GLY A 3 32.50 -9.24 27.11
C GLY A 3 33.53 -9.35 25.99
N PRO A 4 34.32 -10.44 25.90
CA PRO A 4 35.27 -10.63 24.81
C PRO A 4 34.51 -10.85 23.49
N TYR A 5 34.93 -10.13 22.45
CA TYR A 5 34.42 -10.37 21.09
C TYR A 5 34.91 -11.75 20.61
N VAL A 6 33.99 -12.57 20.11
CA VAL A 6 34.26 -13.94 19.62
C VAL A 6 33.92 -14.09 18.14
N THR A 7 34.58 -15.04 17.46
CA THR A 7 34.33 -15.45 16.07
C THR A 7 33.09 -16.36 15.97
N THR A 8 32.65 -16.73 14.76
CA THR A 8 31.49 -17.62 14.53
C THR A 8 31.65 -19.03 15.10
N ASP A 9 32.89 -19.42 15.36
CA ASP A 9 33.33 -20.64 16.05
C ASP A 9 33.62 -20.41 17.56
N HIS A 10 33.13 -19.29 18.11
CA HIS A 10 33.20 -18.92 19.53
C HIS A 10 34.62 -18.75 20.11
N GLN A 11 35.63 -18.56 19.26
CA GLN A 11 37.00 -18.27 19.70
C GLN A 11 37.20 -16.77 19.91
N PRO A 12 38.04 -16.34 20.87
CA PRO A 12 38.39 -14.93 21.03
C PRO A 12 38.99 -14.35 19.75
N VAL A 13 38.52 -13.17 19.33
CA VAL A 13 39.06 -12.50 18.14
C VAL A 13 40.49 -12.05 18.41
N SER A 14 41.45 -12.54 17.62
CA SER A 14 42.83 -12.05 17.60
C SER A 14 42.97 -10.86 16.66
N TRP A 15 43.52 -9.76 17.17
CA TRP A 15 43.84 -8.58 16.38
C TRP A 15 45.28 -8.71 15.90
N LYS A 16 45.54 -8.51 14.60
CA LYS A 16 46.92 -8.49 14.08
C LYS A 16 47.56 -7.13 14.37
N ASP A 17 48.82 -7.14 14.79
CA ASP A 17 49.60 -5.94 15.15
C ASP A 17 49.91 -5.03 13.94
N GLU A 18 49.89 -5.58 12.73
CA GLU A 18 50.01 -4.82 11.49
C GLU A 18 48.66 -4.17 11.12
N HIS A 19 48.33 -3.04 11.76
CA HIS A 19 47.40 -2.11 11.14
C HIS A 19 47.84 -0.66 11.37
N PRO A 20 48.78 -0.15 10.57
CA PRO A 20 49.25 1.23 10.67
C PRO A 20 48.20 2.14 10.04
N ASP A 21 47.28 2.65 10.86
CA ASP A 21 46.26 3.66 10.56
C ASP A 21 45.42 3.48 9.28
N ARG A 22 44.18 3.02 9.52
CA ARG A 22 42.97 3.15 8.70
C ARG A 22 43.10 4.01 7.42
N THR A 23 43.10 3.28 6.30
CA THR A 23 42.76 3.67 4.92
C THR A 23 43.72 4.56 4.14
N LYS A 24 44.17 4.04 2.98
CA LYS A 24 44.52 4.68 1.69
C LYS A 24 45.14 3.55 0.83
N THR A 25 44.48 2.81 -0.05
CA THR A 25 43.71 3.24 -1.22
C THR A 25 42.96 2.08 -1.90
N LEU A 26 42.75 0.93 -1.23
CA LEU A 26 41.86 -0.14 -1.74
C LEU A 26 41.32 -0.97 -0.56
N ALA A 27 40.01 -1.23 -0.56
CA ALA A 27 39.42 -2.16 0.40
C ALA A 27 39.86 -3.59 0.06
N GLN A 28 40.53 -4.25 1.00
CA GLN A 28 40.76 -5.69 0.97
C GLN A 28 39.44 -6.39 1.35
N TRP A 29 38.64 -6.71 0.33
CA TRP A 29 37.32 -7.35 0.47
C TRP A 29 37.37 -8.76 1.04
N ASP A 30 38.54 -9.39 1.00
CA ASP A 30 38.86 -10.69 1.58
C ASP A 30 38.87 -10.71 3.12
N VAL A 31 38.89 -9.54 3.76
CA VAL A 31 38.88 -9.39 5.23
C VAL A 31 37.81 -8.40 5.73
N ALA A 32 37.00 -7.85 4.82
CA ALA A 32 36.00 -6.85 5.15
C ALA A 32 34.86 -7.45 5.98
N ARG A 33 34.82 -7.12 7.28
CA ARG A 33 33.63 -7.36 8.12
C ARG A 33 32.63 -6.23 7.93
N VAL A 34 31.38 -6.58 7.63
CA VAL A 34 30.25 -5.64 7.71
C VAL A 34 30.02 -5.31 9.18
N HIS A 35 30.54 -4.18 9.62
CA HIS A 35 30.18 -3.62 10.91
C HIS A 35 28.77 -3.03 10.81
N HIS A 36 27.79 -3.69 11.42
CA HIS A 36 26.49 -3.07 11.69
C HIS A 36 26.72 -1.97 12.74
N TYR A 37 26.47 -0.71 12.36
CA TYR A 37 26.64 0.43 13.25
C TYR A 37 25.29 1.05 13.58
N VAL A 38 25.00 1.16 14.87
CA VAL A 38 23.84 1.90 15.39
C VAL A 38 24.16 3.39 15.35
N ILE A 39 23.50 4.13 14.46
CA ILE A 39 23.46 5.59 14.54
C ILE A 39 22.46 5.95 15.63
N ARG A 40 22.90 6.68 16.66
CA ARG A 40 22.11 6.95 17.87
C ARG A 40 21.40 8.30 17.87
N SER A 41 21.82 9.22 16.98
CA SER A 41 21.25 10.56 16.84
C SER A 41 21.76 11.23 15.56
N ALA A 42 21.05 12.26 15.11
CA ALA A 42 21.47 13.12 13.99
C ALA A 42 22.84 13.79 14.24
N GLN A 43 23.12 14.16 15.50
CA GLN A 43 24.41 14.73 15.88
C GLN A 43 25.56 13.72 15.73
N HIS A 44 25.35 12.47 16.15
CA HIS A 44 26.33 11.38 15.98
C HIS A 44 26.55 11.07 14.48
N TYR A 45 25.51 11.22 13.66
CA TYR A 45 25.62 11.08 12.21
C TYR A 45 26.44 12.21 11.56
N ILE A 46 26.22 13.46 11.94
CA ILE A 46 26.96 14.62 11.42
C ILE A 46 28.45 14.51 11.76
N GLU A 47 28.79 14.14 13.00
CA GLU A 47 30.18 13.91 13.41
C GLU A 47 30.84 12.79 12.58
N LYS A 48 30.08 11.74 12.23
CA LYS A 48 30.56 10.65 11.39
C LYS A 48 30.79 11.09 9.94
N MET A 49 29.85 11.84 9.37
CA MET A 49 29.97 12.44 8.04
C MET A 49 31.22 13.31 7.91
N GLN A 50 31.57 14.05 8.96
CA GLN A 50 32.77 14.89 8.98
C GLN A 50 34.07 14.07 8.95
N ARG A 51 34.09 12.88 9.55
CA ARG A 51 35.29 12.01 9.66
C ARG A 51 35.49 11.06 8.46
N ARG A 52 34.47 10.86 7.61
CA ARG A 52 34.43 9.83 6.55
C ARG A 52 34.33 10.48 5.17
N VAL A 53 35.46 10.52 4.47
CA VAL A 53 35.57 11.13 3.12
C VAL A 53 34.74 10.37 2.09
N ASP A 54 34.65 9.04 2.21
CA ASP A 54 33.88 8.15 1.34
C ASP A 54 32.38 8.48 1.29
N ILE A 55 31.76 8.75 2.45
CA ILE A 55 30.32 9.08 2.50
C ILE A 55 30.08 10.52 2.02
N ARG A 56 31.03 11.42 2.30
CA ARG A 56 30.96 12.82 1.86
C ARG A 56 31.08 12.94 0.33
N GLU A 57 31.95 12.13 -0.29
CA GLU A 57 32.16 12.09 -1.74
C GLU A 57 31.05 11.31 -2.48
N ALA A 58 30.39 10.36 -1.81
CA ALA A 58 29.28 9.61 -2.39
C ALA A 58 28.01 10.46 -2.65
N GLY A 59 27.95 11.71 -2.16
CA GLY A 59 26.84 12.64 -2.43
C GLY A 59 25.50 12.27 -1.80
N ILE A 60 25.46 11.25 -0.92
CA ILE A 60 24.22 10.66 -0.38
C ILE A 60 23.68 11.47 0.82
N GLY A 61 24.50 12.37 1.39
CA GLY A 61 24.10 13.39 2.39
C GLY A 61 23.20 12.87 3.53
N MET A 62 22.30 13.72 4.00
CA MET A 62 21.26 13.41 5.02
C MET A 62 20.32 12.25 4.62
N GLY A 63 20.23 11.89 3.33
CA GLY A 63 19.38 10.79 2.87
C GLY A 63 19.81 9.43 3.43
N LEU A 64 21.11 9.23 3.64
CA LEU A 64 21.62 8.01 4.27
C LEU A 64 21.27 7.95 5.77
N PHE A 65 21.19 9.11 6.45
CA PHE A 65 20.72 9.16 7.84
C PHE A 65 19.27 8.69 7.94
N ILE A 66 18.37 9.19 7.09
CA ILE A 66 16.95 8.78 7.08
C ILE A 66 16.80 7.27 6.81
N HIS A 67 17.68 6.69 6.00
CA HIS A 67 17.71 5.23 5.78
C HIS A 67 18.20 4.44 6.99
N CYS A 68 19.10 5.01 7.81
CA CYS A 68 19.66 4.35 9.00
C CYS A 68 18.95 4.70 10.30
N ASP A 69 18.24 5.83 10.36
CA ASP A 69 17.38 6.30 11.45
C ASP A 69 15.98 5.72 11.30
N ARG A 70 15.93 4.45 10.91
CA ARG A 70 14.75 3.64 11.06
C ARG A 70 14.98 2.85 12.32
N ASN A 71 14.16 3.08 13.34
CA ASN A 71 14.00 2.11 14.43
C ASN A 71 13.26 0.88 13.90
N ASP A 72 13.79 0.27 12.84
CA ASP A 72 13.40 -1.04 12.34
C ASP A 72 14.01 -2.09 13.28
N HIS A 73 13.74 -1.98 14.58
CA HIS A 73 13.76 -3.19 15.41
C HIS A 73 12.58 -4.02 14.92
N TYR A 74 12.90 -5.08 14.18
CA TYR A 74 11.98 -6.17 13.94
C TYR A 74 11.71 -6.83 15.31
N ASP A 75 10.82 -6.22 16.07
CA ASP A 75 10.12 -6.88 17.16
C ASP A 75 8.92 -7.55 16.50
N PRO A 76 8.94 -8.87 16.24
CA PRO A 76 7.82 -9.57 15.64
C PRO A 76 6.67 -9.57 16.65
N THR A 77 5.95 -8.46 16.70
CA THR A 77 4.72 -8.35 17.46
C THR A 77 3.76 -9.33 16.83
N LEU A 78 3.26 -10.27 17.64
CA LEU A 78 2.46 -11.35 17.11
C LEU A 78 1.18 -10.79 16.47
N PRO A 79 0.69 -11.38 15.37
CA PRO A 79 -0.60 -11.07 14.76
C PRO A 79 -1.73 -10.79 15.76
N GLU A 80 -1.84 -11.60 16.81
CA GLU A 80 -2.90 -11.49 17.81
C GLU A 80 -2.83 -10.20 18.64
N GLN A 81 -1.66 -9.56 18.70
CA GLN A 81 -1.45 -8.29 19.40
C GLN A 81 -1.71 -7.09 18.48
N THR A 82 -1.41 -7.23 17.19
CA THR A 82 -1.47 -6.11 16.23
C THR A 82 -2.80 -6.00 15.51
N ASP A 83 -3.43 -7.13 15.17
CA ASP A 83 -4.68 -7.16 14.41
C ASP A 83 -5.85 -6.47 15.12
N PRO A 84 -6.04 -6.64 16.45
CA PRO A 84 -7.10 -5.91 17.16
C PRO A 84 -6.94 -4.39 17.09
N MET A 85 -5.71 -3.89 16.95
CA MET A 85 -5.43 -2.45 16.84
C MET A 85 -5.89 -1.88 15.50
N MET A 86 -6.00 -2.72 14.46
CA MET A 86 -6.40 -2.28 13.11
C MET A 86 -7.82 -1.75 13.08
N VAL A 87 -8.72 -2.25 13.94
CA VAL A 87 -10.08 -1.70 14.10
C VAL A 87 -10.02 -0.25 14.61
N GLY A 88 -9.13 0.03 15.58
CA GLY A 88 -8.91 1.39 16.07
C GLY A 88 -8.30 2.31 15.02
N LEU A 89 -7.31 1.80 14.28
CA LEU A 89 -6.67 2.53 13.18
C LEU A 89 -7.66 2.85 12.05
N HIS A 90 -8.51 1.89 11.67
CA HIS A 90 -9.59 2.10 10.69
C HIS A 90 -10.51 3.22 11.12
N ARG A 91 -10.95 3.24 12.38
CA ARG A 91 -11.81 4.32 12.88
C ARG A 91 -11.18 5.70 12.71
N ILE A 92 -9.87 5.81 12.97
CA ILE A 92 -9.13 7.08 12.79
C ILE A 92 -9.02 7.43 11.31
N GLN A 93 -8.58 6.48 10.46
CA GLN A 93 -8.46 6.71 9.01
C GLN A 93 -9.82 7.06 8.38
N GLN A 94 -10.90 6.44 8.84
CA GLN A 94 -12.24 6.71 8.33
C GLN A 94 -12.78 8.08 8.76
N GLN A 95 -12.44 8.56 9.97
CA GLN A 95 -12.74 9.94 10.36
C GLN A 95 -12.03 10.95 9.46
N VAL A 96 -10.77 10.67 9.12
CA VAL A 96 -10.02 11.47 8.14
C VAL A 96 -10.75 11.42 6.80
N ASN A 97 -10.99 10.22 6.24
CA ASN A 97 -11.68 10.04 4.96
C ASN A 97 -13.04 10.74 4.91
N LEU A 98 -13.81 10.72 6.01
CA LEU A 98 -15.10 11.39 6.09
C LEU A 98 -14.95 12.91 6.06
N ALA A 99 -13.96 13.46 6.76
CA ALA A 99 -13.65 14.88 6.67
C ALA A 99 -13.25 15.27 5.23
N LEU A 100 -12.48 14.43 4.55
CA LEU A 100 -12.10 14.63 3.13
C LEU A 100 -13.34 14.65 2.22
N LEU A 101 -14.25 13.68 2.40
CA LEU A 101 -15.49 13.58 1.64
C LEU A 101 -16.39 14.79 1.89
N ASN A 102 -16.60 15.17 3.14
CA ASN A 102 -17.47 16.30 3.50
C ASN A 102 -16.93 17.62 2.97
N GLU A 103 -15.61 17.86 3.08
CA GLU A 103 -14.98 19.05 2.49
C GLU A 103 -15.19 19.11 0.97
N THR A 104 -15.21 17.95 0.31
CA THR A 104 -15.47 17.81 -1.12
C THR A 104 -16.95 18.00 -1.49
N VAL A 105 -17.89 17.51 -0.68
CA VAL A 105 -19.32 17.48 -1.00
C VAL A 105 -20.06 18.75 -0.54
N GLU A 106 -19.73 19.30 0.64
CA GLU A 106 -20.42 20.47 1.20
C GLU A 106 -20.03 21.79 0.52
N ASN A 107 -18.79 21.89 0.02
CA ASN A 107 -18.26 23.16 -0.50
C ASN A 107 -18.41 23.34 -2.02
N HIS A 108 -18.87 22.33 -2.76
CA HIS A 108 -18.67 22.29 -4.20
C HIS A 108 -19.94 22.03 -5.01
N ARG A 109 -20.34 23.05 -5.79
CA ARG A 109 -21.39 22.94 -6.81
C ARG A 109 -20.75 22.48 -8.12
N LEU A 110 -21.43 21.57 -8.82
CA LEU A 110 -21.05 21.15 -10.17
C LEU A 110 -21.11 22.35 -11.12
N VAL A 111 -20.01 22.67 -11.79
CA VAL A 111 -20.00 23.62 -12.91
C VAL A 111 -19.96 22.84 -14.21
N ALA A 112 -20.64 23.35 -15.23
CA ALA A 112 -20.59 22.75 -16.55
C ALA A 112 -19.11 22.59 -16.99
N PRO A 113 -18.66 21.37 -17.30
CA PRO A 113 -17.27 21.11 -17.61
C PRO A 113 -16.82 21.91 -18.84
N PRO A 114 -15.57 22.41 -18.85
CA PRO A 114 -15.02 23.13 -20.00
C PRO A 114 -15.11 22.26 -21.26
N ALA A 115 -15.25 22.88 -22.44
CA ALA A 115 -15.50 22.17 -23.70
C ALA A 115 -14.44 21.10 -24.02
N SER A 116 -13.20 21.29 -23.57
CA SER A 116 -12.10 20.32 -23.67
C SER A 116 -12.30 19.06 -22.80
N ALA A 117 -12.97 19.17 -21.66
CA ALA A 117 -13.24 18.05 -20.75
C ALA A 117 -14.46 17.20 -21.20
N ARG A 118 -15.33 17.75 -22.06
CA ARG A 118 -16.54 17.05 -22.55
C ARG A 118 -16.24 15.76 -23.31
N ASN A 119 -15.10 15.70 -24.01
CA ASN A 119 -14.67 14.50 -24.71
C ASN A 119 -14.20 13.39 -23.74
N SER A 120 -13.52 13.75 -22.64
CA SER A 120 -13.17 12.81 -21.57
C SER A 120 -14.41 12.32 -20.81
N LEU A 121 -15.39 13.20 -20.59
CA LEU A 121 -16.69 12.85 -20.00
C LEU A 121 -17.52 11.86 -20.85
N ALA A 122 -17.40 11.88 -22.18
CA ALA A 122 -18.08 10.93 -23.05
C ALA A 122 -17.56 9.49 -22.87
N ALA A 123 -16.27 9.32 -22.51
CA ALA A 123 -15.72 8.02 -22.11
C ALA A 123 -16.30 7.54 -20.76
N TRP A 124 -16.71 8.48 -19.89
CA TRP A 124 -17.22 8.18 -18.55
C TRP A 124 -18.67 7.67 -18.56
N ALA A 125 -19.46 8.00 -19.59
CA ALA A 125 -20.84 7.51 -19.75
C ALA A 125 -20.95 5.98 -19.96
N HIS A 126 -19.82 5.28 -20.12
CA HIS A 126 -19.75 3.85 -20.38
C HIS A 126 -19.00 3.07 -19.28
N ASN A 127 -18.91 3.63 -18.07
CA ASN A 127 -18.27 2.93 -16.97
C ASN A 127 -19.06 1.64 -16.64
N ARG A 128 -18.39 0.50 -16.73
CA ARG A 128 -18.94 -0.81 -16.42
C ARG A 128 -18.05 -1.45 -15.38
N PHE A 129 -18.68 -2.08 -14.41
CA PHE A 129 -18.00 -2.81 -13.36
C PHE A 129 -18.03 -4.30 -13.66
N SER A 130 -16.94 -4.97 -13.31
CA SER A 130 -16.81 -6.42 -13.35
C SER A 130 -16.19 -6.90 -12.05
N ALA A 131 -16.62 -8.07 -11.58
CA ALA A 131 -16.13 -8.68 -10.38
C ALA A 131 -15.21 -9.85 -10.69
N HIS A 132 -14.19 -10.03 -9.86
CA HIS A 132 -13.15 -11.03 -10.04
C HIS A 132 -12.73 -11.61 -8.69
N ILE A 133 -12.19 -12.82 -8.74
CA ILE A 133 -11.33 -13.38 -7.70
C ILE A 133 -9.90 -13.46 -8.22
N PHE A 134 -8.93 -13.55 -7.30
CA PHE A 134 -7.54 -13.71 -7.65
C PHE A 134 -6.97 -15.03 -7.11
N GLN A 135 -6.19 -15.68 -7.96
CA GLN A 135 -5.40 -16.86 -7.59
C GLN A 135 -3.91 -16.52 -7.66
N THR A 136 -3.15 -16.96 -6.67
CA THR A 136 -1.69 -16.76 -6.63
C THR A 136 -0.98 -17.81 -7.47
N VAL A 137 0.32 -17.62 -7.69
CA VAL A 137 1.19 -18.63 -8.32
C VAL A 137 1.31 -19.94 -7.54
N HIS A 138 0.85 -19.97 -6.29
CA HIS A 138 0.84 -21.17 -5.44
C HIS A 138 -0.49 -21.93 -5.51
N ASP A 139 -1.34 -21.60 -6.49
CA ASP A 139 -2.69 -22.12 -6.67
C ASP A 139 -3.68 -21.80 -5.52
N THR A 140 -3.32 -20.88 -4.61
CA THR A 140 -4.19 -20.41 -3.52
C THR A 140 -5.08 -19.25 -3.97
N THR A 141 -6.30 -19.17 -3.43
CA THR A 141 -7.22 -18.04 -3.64
C THR A 141 -6.98 -16.92 -2.63
N LEU A 142 -7.09 -15.67 -3.09
CA LEU A 142 -7.01 -14.48 -2.26
C LEU A 142 -8.26 -14.32 -1.38
N CYS A 143 -8.06 -14.17 -0.08
CA CYS A 143 -9.10 -14.16 0.94
C CYS A 143 -8.84 -13.11 2.02
N TYR A 144 -9.82 -12.94 2.89
CA TYR A 144 -9.65 -12.25 4.16
C TYR A 144 -10.02 -13.18 5.32
N GLU A 145 -9.40 -12.97 6.47
CA GLU A 145 -9.81 -13.62 7.72
C GLU A 145 -11.01 -12.91 8.33
N LYS A 146 -12.06 -13.66 8.62
CA LYS A 146 -13.26 -13.17 9.31
C LYS A 146 -12.89 -12.76 10.74
N GLY A 147 -13.39 -11.62 11.17
CA GLY A 147 -13.14 -11.06 12.50
C GLY A 147 -11.97 -10.08 12.53
N THR A 148 -10.82 -10.43 11.95
CA THR A 148 -9.67 -9.50 11.87
C THR A 148 -9.75 -8.62 10.63
N GLY A 149 -10.08 -9.19 9.48
CA GLY A 149 -10.00 -8.52 8.17
C GLY A 149 -8.60 -8.55 7.55
N ARG A 150 -7.67 -9.32 8.12
CA ARG A 150 -6.33 -9.49 7.53
C ARG A 150 -6.45 -10.21 6.18
N LEU A 151 -5.81 -9.63 5.17
CA LEU A 151 -5.69 -10.26 3.86
C LEU A 151 -4.73 -11.46 3.92
N CYS A 152 -5.13 -12.56 3.29
CA CYS A 152 -4.40 -13.82 3.24
C CYS A 152 -4.69 -14.54 1.94
N HIS A 153 -4.05 -15.69 1.72
CA HIS A 153 -4.43 -16.58 0.63
C HIS A 153 -4.43 -18.04 1.11
N VAL A 154 -5.38 -18.83 0.58
CA VAL A 154 -5.63 -20.22 1.00
C VAL A 154 -5.98 -21.11 -0.18
N ASN A 155 -5.63 -22.40 -0.11
CA ASN A 155 -5.92 -23.35 -1.20
C ASN A 155 -7.41 -23.63 -1.39
N ASN A 156 -8.15 -23.84 -0.30
CA ASN A 156 -9.57 -24.18 -0.36
C ASN A 156 -10.37 -23.33 0.64
N PRO A 157 -10.78 -22.11 0.27
CA PRO A 157 -11.51 -21.23 1.19
C PRO A 157 -12.86 -21.81 1.63
N ALA A 158 -13.50 -22.66 0.80
CA ALA A 158 -14.78 -23.28 1.16
C ALA A 158 -14.66 -24.29 2.32
N ALA A 159 -13.45 -24.80 2.58
CA ALA A 159 -13.19 -25.76 3.66
C ALA A 159 -12.78 -25.09 4.98
N ASP A 160 -12.45 -23.79 4.99
CA ASP A 160 -12.06 -23.07 6.21
C ASP A 160 -13.09 -21.97 6.54
N PRO A 161 -13.93 -22.17 7.57
CA PRO A 161 -14.99 -21.21 7.92
C PRO A 161 -14.46 -19.87 8.45
N ARG A 162 -13.16 -19.76 8.75
CA ARG A 162 -12.53 -18.54 9.29
C ARG A 162 -12.14 -17.55 8.19
N VAL A 163 -12.17 -17.96 6.93
CA VAL A 163 -11.77 -17.12 5.80
C VAL A 163 -12.89 -17.05 4.77
N GLU A 164 -12.86 -16.02 3.93
CA GLU A 164 -13.77 -15.88 2.81
C GLU A 164 -13.06 -15.23 1.62
N PRO A 165 -13.41 -15.61 0.37
CA PRO A 165 -12.86 -14.96 -0.81
C PRO A 165 -13.12 -13.44 -0.80
N LEU A 166 -12.09 -12.69 -1.18
CA LEU A 166 -12.25 -11.26 -1.43
C LEU A 166 -12.96 -11.04 -2.76
N LEU A 167 -13.80 -10.00 -2.82
CA LEU A 167 -14.34 -9.51 -4.06
C LEU A 167 -13.41 -8.44 -4.62
N ALA A 168 -13.00 -8.61 -5.88
CA ALA A 168 -12.23 -7.60 -6.59
C ALA A 168 -13.04 -6.96 -7.71
N ILE A 169 -13.20 -5.64 -7.65
CA ILE A 169 -13.98 -4.87 -8.61
C ILE A 169 -13.04 -4.13 -9.55
N ALA A 170 -13.21 -4.37 -10.84
CA ALA A 170 -12.56 -3.62 -11.92
C ALA A 170 -13.59 -2.73 -12.63
N ALA A 171 -13.18 -1.52 -13.00
CA ALA A 171 -13.98 -0.56 -13.73
C ALA A 171 -13.40 -0.35 -15.13
N THR A 172 -14.23 -0.26 -16.17
CA THR A 172 -13.76 -0.03 -17.55
C THR A 172 -13.07 1.32 -17.71
N LEU A 173 -13.47 2.32 -16.92
CA LEU A 173 -12.82 3.63 -16.93
C LEU A 173 -11.39 3.59 -16.36
N TRP A 174 -11.12 2.66 -15.44
CA TRP A 174 -9.84 2.52 -14.77
C TRP A 174 -9.27 1.09 -14.97
N PRO A 175 -8.86 0.74 -16.20
CA PRO A 175 -8.49 -0.63 -16.57
C PRO A 175 -7.23 -1.17 -15.87
N ASN A 176 -6.46 -0.28 -15.24
CA ASN A 176 -5.25 -0.61 -14.46
C ASN A 176 -5.45 -0.41 -12.96
N MET A 177 -6.70 -0.36 -12.49
CA MET A 177 -7.04 -0.21 -11.08
C MET A 177 -7.96 -1.35 -10.65
N ILE A 178 -7.83 -1.74 -9.38
CA ILE A 178 -8.70 -2.73 -8.77
C ILE A 178 -9.09 -2.27 -7.37
N PHE A 179 -10.33 -2.58 -6.97
CA PHE A 179 -10.86 -2.34 -5.64
C PHE A 179 -11.17 -3.66 -4.96
N LEU A 180 -10.51 -3.95 -3.84
CA LEU A 180 -10.75 -5.13 -3.01
C LEU A 180 -11.72 -4.77 -1.90
N THR A 181 -12.76 -5.58 -1.71
CA THR A 181 -13.77 -5.40 -0.67
C THR A 181 -14.30 -6.75 -0.21
N THR A 182 -14.91 -6.78 0.97
CA THR A 182 -15.78 -7.89 1.38
C THR A 182 -17.14 -7.80 0.67
N PRO A 183 -17.87 -8.92 0.53
CA PRO A 183 -19.22 -8.93 -0.05
C PRO A 183 -20.22 -7.98 0.62
N ASP A 184 -20.12 -7.81 1.94
CA ASP A 184 -20.98 -6.96 2.77
C ASP A 184 -20.46 -5.51 2.93
N MET A 185 -19.20 -5.26 2.55
CA MET A 185 -18.49 -4.01 2.75
C MET A 185 -18.46 -3.54 4.22
N ILE A 186 -18.35 -4.46 5.18
CA ILE A 186 -18.36 -4.13 6.62
C ILE A 186 -16.97 -4.28 7.23
N GLN A 187 -16.27 -5.38 6.93
CA GLN A 187 -15.00 -5.70 7.58
C GLN A 187 -13.87 -4.80 7.03
N PRO A 188 -13.13 -4.07 7.90
CA PRO A 188 -11.94 -3.34 7.48
C PRO A 188 -10.83 -4.31 7.07
N LEU A 189 -10.24 -4.08 5.91
CA LEU A 189 -9.21 -4.91 5.32
C LEU A 189 -7.83 -4.29 5.52
N PHE A 190 -6.82 -5.13 5.75
CA PHE A 190 -5.42 -4.69 5.86
C PHE A 190 -4.43 -5.83 5.57
N THR A 191 -3.18 -5.45 5.32
CA THR A 191 -2.07 -6.40 5.15
C THR A 191 -0.77 -5.82 5.70
N SER A 192 0.23 -6.68 5.94
CA SER A 192 1.52 -6.24 6.48
C SER A 192 2.23 -5.31 5.49
N HIS A 193 2.86 -4.25 6.02
CA HIS A 193 3.54 -3.21 5.25
C HIS A 193 2.65 -2.38 4.30
N ASP A 194 1.32 -2.52 4.39
CA ASP A 194 0.37 -1.57 3.83
C ASP A 194 -0.11 -0.65 4.97
N PRO A 195 0.09 0.68 4.90
CA PRO A 195 -0.34 1.59 5.95
C PRO A 195 -1.87 1.77 6.02
N ARG A 196 -2.61 1.24 5.05
CA ARG A 196 -4.05 1.44 4.92
C ARG A 196 -4.82 0.35 5.64
N VAL A 197 -5.88 0.77 6.33
CA VAL A 197 -6.93 -0.10 6.85
C VAL A 197 -8.25 0.49 6.39
N SER A 198 -9.01 -0.25 5.57
CA SER A 198 -10.25 0.27 4.98
C SER A 198 -11.18 -0.84 4.54
N THR A 199 -12.48 -0.58 4.51
CA THR A 199 -13.46 -1.53 3.94
C THR A 199 -13.28 -1.73 2.44
N VAL A 200 -12.65 -0.78 1.75
CA VAL A 200 -12.29 -0.86 0.33
C VAL A 200 -10.83 -0.50 0.14
N LEU A 201 -10.02 -1.48 -0.27
CA LEU A 201 -8.60 -1.25 -0.59
C LEU A 201 -8.40 -1.14 -2.10
N SER A 202 -7.71 -0.11 -2.54
CA SER A 202 -7.40 0.09 -3.96
C SER A 202 -5.97 -0.33 -4.31
N PHE A 203 -5.76 -0.87 -5.51
CA PHE A 203 -4.41 -1.15 -6.02
C PHE A 203 -4.29 -0.77 -7.50
N LYS A 204 -3.09 -0.35 -7.90
CA LYS A 204 -2.72 -0.27 -9.32
C LYS A 204 -2.31 -1.66 -9.78
N LEU A 205 -2.88 -2.12 -10.89
CA LEU A 205 -2.53 -3.37 -11.53
C LEU A 205 -1.30 -3.17 -12.40
N GLU A 206 -0.25 -3.92 -12.10
CA GLU A 206 0.94 -4.02 -12.94
C GLU A 206 0.83 -5.27 -13.79
N ARG A 207 0.67 -5.10 -15.12
CA ARG A 207 0.43 -6.21 -16.04
C ARG A 207 1.75 -6.82 -16.50
N CYS A 208 1.79 -8.15 -16.55
CA CYS A 208 2.85 -8.94 -17.15
C CYS A 208 2.48 -9.36 -18.58
N ASP A 209 3.49 -9.78 -19.36
CA ASP A 209 3.31 -10.35 -20.70
C ASP A 209 2.54 -11.69 -20.67
N ASP A 210 2.57 -12.40 -19.54
CA ASP A 210 1.88 -13.69 -19.31
C ASP A 210 0.42 -13.54 -18.88
N ASN A 211 -0.19 -12.36 -19.05
CA ASN A 211 -1.53 -11.98 -18.60
C ASN A 211 -1.76 -12.02 -17.08
N ARG A 212 -0.74 -12.31 -16.27
CA ARG A 212 -0.82 -12.15 -14.81
C ARG A 212 -0.65 -10.68 -14.43
N VAL A 213 -1.06 -10.37 -13.20
CA VAL A 213 -0.99 -9.01 -12.66
C VAL A 213 -0.35 -8.98 -11.29
N GLY A 214 0.30 -7.88 -10.95
CA GLY A 214 0.74 -7.55 -9.61
C GLY A 214 -0.08 -6.42 -8.99
N PHE A 215 -0.16 -6.39 -7.67
CA PHE A 215 -0.80 -5.31 -6.93
C PHE A 215 0.23 -4.31 -6.44
N ARG A 216 0.20 -3.10 -6.99
CA ARG A 216 1.03 -1.98 -6.52
C ARG A 216 0.19 -1.06 -5.64
N ASN A 217 0.66 -0.88 -4.41
CA ASN A 217 0.06 0.04 -3.46
C ASN A 217 0.21 1.49 -3.97
N PRO A 218 -0.88 2.26 -4.11
CA PRO A 218 -0.80 3.64 -4.60
C PRO A 218 -0.09 4.61 -3.65
N ILE A 219 -0.07 4.33 -2.35
CA ILE A 219 0.51 5.19 -1.33
C ILE A 219 2.01 4.94 -1.20
N THR A 220 2.42 3.69 -1.00
CA THR A 220 3.84 3.34 -0.80
C THR A 220 4.59 3.13 -2.11
N GLY A 221 3.87 2.89 -3.20
CA GLY A 221 4.46 2.48 -4.49
C GLY A 221 5.04 1.07 -4.47
N LEU A 222 4.90 0.30 -3.39
CA LEU A 222 5.43 -1.06 -3.27
C LEU A 222 4.41 -2.09 -3.77
N LEU A 223 4.92 -3.23 -4.23
CA LEU A 223 4.18 -4.38 -4.70
C LEU A 223 3.88 -5.35 -3.54
N THR A 224 2.74 -6.01 -3.65
CA THR A 224 2.29 -7.06 -2.74
C THR A 224 2.89 -8.41 -3.13
N CYS A 225 3.51 -9.09 -2.16
CA CYS A 225 4.02 -10.46 -2.23
C CYS A 225 3.03 -11.44 -1.58
N PHE A 226 2.91 -12.63 -2.17
CA PHE A 226 2.12 -13.76 -1.67
C PHE A 226 3.07 -14.82 -1.11
N LEU A 227 3.28 -14.79 0.20
CA LEU A 227 4.27 -15.60 0.89
C LEU A 227 3.70 -16.98 1.18
N LYS A 228 4.29 -18.02 0.59
CA LYS A 228 3.97 -19.40 0.96
C LYS A 228 4.57 -19.74 2.31
N SER A 229 3.76 -20.18 3.25
CA SER A 229 4.15 -20.73 4.54
C SER A 229 3.79 -22.21 4.60
N ASP A 230 4.41 -22.94 5.53
CA ASP A 230 4.03 -24.34 5.80
C ASP A 230 2.69 -24.47 6.56
N ASN A 231 2.06 -23.34 6.91
CA ASN A 231 0.76 -23.32 7.56
C ASN A 231 -0.38 -23.35 6.53
N LEU A 232 -1.59 -23.69 6.98
CA LEU A 232 -2.80 -23.70 6.15
C LEU A 232 -3.23 -22.31 5.64
N LYS A 233 -2.62 -21.23 6.16
CA LYS A 233 -2.97 -19.85 5.88
C LYS A 233 -1.69 -19.06 5.59
N ASP A 234 -1.62 -18.56 4.37
CA ASP A 234 -0.47 -17.82 3.88
C ASP A 234 -0.71 -16.31 3.91
N THR A 235 0.36 -15.56 4.13
CA THR A 235 0.30 -14.12 4.39
C THR A 235 0.73 -13.30 3.20
N MET A 236 0.20 -12.07 3.17
CA MET A 236 0.56 -11.07 2.17
C MET A 236 1.45 -10.00 2.80
N ALA A 237 2.35 -9.43 1.99
CA ALA A 237 3.22 -8.33 2.41
C ALA A 237 3.42 -7.29 1.29
N GLY A 238 3.09 -6.03 1.56
CA GLY A 238 3.23 -4.90 0.63
C GLY A 238 4.62 -4.26 0.62
N ASN A 239 5.69 -5.05 0.49
CA ASN A 239 7.07 -4.58 0.70
C ASN A 239 8.03 -4.77 -0.50
N ARG A 240 7.53 -5.13 -1.68
CA ARG A 240 8.37 -5.45 -2.84
C ARG A 240 8.54 -4.25 -3.75
N SER A 241 9.72 -4.12 -4.37
CA SER A 241 9.98 -3.04 -5.34
C SER A 241 9.77 -3.47 -6.79
N ARG A 242 9.77 -4.78 -7.06
CA ARG A 242 9.71 -5.37 -8.40
C ARG A 242 8.73 -6.54 -8.46
N LEU A 243 8.13 -6.72 -9.63
CA LEU A 243 7.19 -7.81 -9.91
C LEU A 243 7.97 -9.06 -10.30
N GLN A 244 8.02 -10.05 -9.42
CA GLN A 244 8.58 -11.38 -9.68
C GLN A 244 7.48 -12.42 -9.52
N GLU A 245 7.84 -13.71 -9.52
CA GLU A 245 6.86 -14.79 -9.50
C GLU A 245 5.92 -14.73 -8.29
N TRP A 246 6.42 -14.41 -7.10
CA TRP A 246 5.60 -14.42 -5.88
C TRP A 246 4.70 -13.20 -5.71
N GLU A 247 4.80 -12.21 -6.59
CA GLU A 247 3.93 -11.03 -6.63
C GLU A 247 2.85 -11.14 -7.73
N LYS A 248 2.89 -12.20 -8.55
CA LYS A 248 1.96 -12.41 -9.66
C LYS A 248 0.66 -13.08 -9.21
N LEU A 249 -0.43 -12.63 -9.82
CA LEU A 249 -1.78 -13.15 -9.64
C LEU A 249 -2.45 -13.43 -10.99
N GLU A 250 -3.24 -14.48 -11.03
CA GLU A 250 -4.22 -14.73 -12.10
C GLU A 250 -5.57 -14.13 -11.70
N MET A 251 -6.16 -13.34 -12.59
CA MET A 251 -7.47 -12.72 -12.40
C MET A 251 -8.56 -13.58 -13.05
N LYS A 252 -9.57 -14.00 -12.28
CA LYS A 252 -10.69 -14.81 -12.76
C LYS A 252 -12.01 -14.09 -12.56
N SER A 253 -12.75 -13.89 -13.64
CA SER A 253 -14.04 -13.20 -13.60
C SER A 253 -15.13 -14.03 -12.94
N ILE A 254 -15.97 -13.36 -12.16
CA ILE A 254 -17.17 -13.92 -11.52
C ILE A 254 -18.38 -13.55 -12.39
N LEU A 255 -19.22 -14.55 -12.70
CA LEU A 255 -20.45 -14.38 -13.48
C LEU A 255 -21.72 -14.37 -12.62
N GLU A 256 -21.58 -14.57 -11.30
CA GLU A 256 -22.68 -14.59 -10.35
C GLU A 256 -23.24 -13.19 -10.05
N PRO A 257 -24.52 -13.09 -9.66
CA PRO A 257 -25.10 -11.83 -9.24
C PRO A 257 -24.34 -11.31 -8.02
N LEU A 258 -23.94 -10.04 -8.07
CA LEU A 258 -23.20 -9.41 -6.99
C LEU A 258 -24.11 -9.11 -5.79
N PRO A 259 -23.56 -9.12 -4.56
CA PRO A 259 -24.29 -8.70 -3.38
C PRO A 259 -24.86 -7.28 -3.55
N ALA A 260 -26.05 -7.03 -3.00
CA ALA A 260 -26.73 -5.75 -3.13
C ALA A 260 -25.88 -4.58 -2.60
N ASP A 261 -25.12 -4.79 -1.53
CA ASP A 261 -24.23 -3.79 -0.92
C ASP A 261 -23.16 -3.24 -1.88
N ILE A 262 -22.71 -4.04 -2.85
CA ILE A 262 -21.74 -3.63 -3.88
C ILE A 262 -22.31 -2.55 -4.80
N SER A 263 -23.63 -2.41 -4.90
CA SER A 263 -24.26 -1.32 -5.65
C SER A 263 -23.85 0.05 -5.11
N ASN A 264 -23.57 0.18 -3.79
CA ASN A 264 -23.11 1.43 -3.23
C ASN A 264 -21.69 1.80 -3.67
N LEU A 265 -20.81 0.80 -3.76
CA LEU A 265 -19.48 0.93 -4.34
C LEU A 265 -19.58 1.49 -5.76
N PHE A 266 -20.37 0.86 -6.63
CA PHE A 266 -20.51 1.28 -8.03
C PHE A 266 -21.01 2.71 -8.17
N ARG A 267 -22.09 3.07 -7.46
CA ARG A 267 -22.62 4.45 -7.53
C ARG A 267 -21.63 5.49 -7.03
N THR A 268 -20.83 5.17 -6.00
CA THR A 268 -19.81 6.11 -5.47
C THR A 268 -18.63 6.22 -6.43
N LEU A 269 -18.16 5.11 -7.00
CA LEU A 269 -17.10 5.11 -8.01
C LEU A 269 -17.54 5.86 -9.28
N ASP A 270 -18.79 5.71 -9.70
CA ASP A 270 -19.36 6.49 -10.80
C ASP A 270 -19.44 7.98 -10.46
N TYR A 271 -19.83 8.34 -9.24
CA TYR A 271 -19.83 9.75 -8.80
C TYR A 271 -18.43 10.37 -8.83
N VAL A 272 -17.42 9.67 -8.31
CA VAL A 272 -16.02 10.13 -8.37
C VAL A 272 -15.55 10.24 -9.82
N SER A 273 -16.00 9.32 -10.69
CA SER A 273 -15.65 9.31 -12.10
C SER A 273 -16.30 10.45 -12.89
N ALA A 274 -17.60 10.66 -12.70
CA ALA A 274 -18.42 11.61 -13.45
C ALA A 274 -19.44 12.27 -12.52
N PRO A 275 -19.13 13.47 -12.01
CA PRO A 275 -19.98 14.14 -11.04
C PRO A 275 -21.15 14.82 -11.79
N SER A 276 -22.18 14.05 -12.16
CA SER A 276 -23.31 14.55 -12.95
C SER A 276 -24.59 14.77 -12.16
N SER A 277 -24.61 14.45 -10.87
CA SER A 277 -25.78 14.64 -10.00
C SER A 277 -25.38 14.71 -8.53
N LEU A 278 -26.18 15.43 -7.72
CA LEU A 278 -26.16 15.33 -6.26
C LEU A 278 -26.18 13.84 -5.87
N TYR A 279 -25.06 13.34 -5.35
CA TYR A 279 -24.97 11.98 -4.84
C TYR A 279 -25.63 11.97 -3.45
N PRO A 280 -26.78 11.28 -3.26
CA PRO A 280 -27.33 11.12 -1.93
C PRO A 280 -26.42 10.18 -1.15
N ILE A 281 -25.60 10.73 -0.27
CA ILE A 281 -24.79 9.95 0.67
C ILE A 281 -25.75 9.22 1.61
N THR A 282 -26.00 7.94 1.35
CA THR A 282 -26.87 7.10 2.19
C THR A 282 -26.14 6.53 3.39
N ASP A 283 -24.85 6.22 3.23
CA ASP A 283 -23.94 5.80 4.30
C ASP A 283 -22.62 6.59 4.17
N PRO A 284 -22.41 7.63 4.99
CA PRO A 284 -21.23 8.49 4.87
C PRO A 284 -19.93 7.75 5.15
N TYR A 285 -19.93 6.74 6.02
CA TYR A 285 -18.73 6.01 6.38
C TYR A 285 -18.29 5.10 5.24
N LYS A 286 -19.19 4.27 4.69
CA LYS A 286 -18.87 3.44 3.52
C LYS A 286 -18.47 4.29 2.32
N THR A 287 -19.20 5.40 2.09
CA THR A 287 -18.91 6.32 0.97
C THR A 287 -17.52 6.94 1.11
N ALA A 288 -17.09 7.30 2.31
CA ALA A 288 -15.77 7.88 2.55
C ALA A 288 -14.61 6.92 2.22
N ASP A 289 -14.73 5.65 2.59
CA ASP A 289 -13.72 4.63 2.26
C ASP A 289 -13.62 4.41 0.75
N ILE A 290 -14.76 4.29 0.07
CA ILE A 290 -14.81 4.15 -1.40
C ILE A 290 -14.19 5.38 -2.08
N PHE A 291 -14.55 6.57 -1.61
CA PHE A 291 -14.04 7.83 -2.14
C PHE A 291 -12.51 7.91 -1.99
N ALA A 292 -11.99 7.63 -0.80
CA ALA A 292 -10.55 7.62 -0.53
C ALA A 292 -9.83 6.58 -1.40
N ALA A 293 -10.40 5.38 -1.56
CA ALA A 293 -9.86 4.34 -2.42
C ALA A 293 -9.76 4.79 -3.88
N ALA A 294 -10.79 5.46 -4.41
CA ALA A 294 -10.80 5.98 -5.79
C ALA A 294 -9.82 7.14 -5.99
N VAL A 295 -9.83 8.13 -5.09
CA VAL A 295 -8.97 9.30 -5.19
C VAL A 295 -7.49 8.92 -5.08
N SER A 296 -7.14 7.98 -4.20
CA SER A 296 -5.74 7.53 -4.03
C SER A 296 -5.11 6.95 -5.30
N LEU A 297 -5.91 6.55 -6.30
CA LEU A 297 -5.43 5.97 -7.53
C LEU A 297 -5.29 6.97 -8.69
N GLN A 298 -5.94 8.13 -8.61
CA GLN A 298 -5.91 9.12 -9.70
C GLN A 298 -4.48 9.59 -9.96
N LEU A 299 -4.15 9.89 -11.22
CA LEU A 299 -2.88 10.53 -11.56
C LEU A 299 -2.92 12.02 -11.20
N PRO A 300 -1.77 12.71 -11.06
CA PRO A 300 -1.75 14.12 -10.65
C PRO A 300 -2.53 15.04 -11.58
N GLU A 301 -2.41 14.74 -12.87
CA GLU A 301 -3.10 15.44 -13.95
C GLU A 301 -4.61 15.16 -13.96
N ASP A 302 -5.02 13.90 -13.83
CA ASP A 302 -6.43 13.51 -13.74
C ASP A 302 -7.09 14.10 -12.49
N PHE A 303 -6.37 14.08 -11.36
CA PHE A 303 -6.83 14.65 -10.11
C PHE A 303 -6.90 16.18 -10.16
N ALA A 304 -5.95 16.85 -10.82
CA ALA A 304 -6.03 18.29 -11.05
C ALA A 304 -7.23 18.68 -11.93
N LEU A 305 -7.49 17.91 -12.99
CA LEU A 305 -8.67 18.09 -13.85
C LEU A 305 -9.96 17.83 -13.06
N TRP A 306 -10.01 16.74 -12.31
CA TRP A 306 -11.12 16.39 -11.43
C TRP A 306 -11.39 17.51 -10.43
N ARG A 307 -10.36 18.05 -9.77
CA ARG A 307 -10.47 19.22 -8.88
C ARG A 307 -11.02 20.45 -9.57
N ALA A 308 -10.52 20.76 -10.77
CA ALA A 308 -11.02 21.89 -11.54
C ALA A 308 -12.51 21.74 -11.91
N MET A 309 -12.95 20.52 -12.24
CA MET A 309 -14.36 20.23 -12.54
C MET A 309 -15.28 20.37 -11.32
N HIS A 310 -14.77 20.13 -10.12
CA HIS A 310 -15.51 20.27 -8.87
C HIS A 310 -15.30 21.63 -8.19
N ILE A 311 -14.61 22.58 -8.81
CA ILE A 311 -14.20 23.85 -8.16
C ILE A 311 -13.52 23.63 -6.80
N LEU A 312 -12.75 22.55 -6.64
CA LEU A 312 -12.04 22.23 -5.40
C LEU A 312 -10.82 23.15 -5.24
N SER A 313 -11.06 24.44 -4.97
CA SER A 313 -10.01 25.42 -4.68
C SER A 313 -9.63 25.34 -3.20
N ASN A 314 -8.35 25.14 -2.92
CA ASN A 314 -7.75 25.22 -1.57
C ASN A 314 -8.07 24.09 -0.58
N VAL A 315 -8.34 22.87 -1.06
CA VAL A 315 -8.41 21.71 -0.17
C VAL A 315 -6.99 21.29 0.23
N SER A 316 -6.62 21.59 1.48
CA SER A 316 -5.23 21.56 1.98
C SER A 316 -4.55 20.18 1.87
N TRP A 317 -5.30 19.09 2.03
CA TRP A 317 -4.78 17.74 1.91
C TRP A 317 -4.67 17.26 0.45
N MET A 318 -5.51 17.78 -0.46
CA MET A 318 -5.45 17.48 -1.89
C MET A 318 -4.25 18.13 -2.60
N GLN A 319 -3.48 18.96 -1.91
CA GLN A 319 -2.19 19.43 -2.41
C GLN A 319 -1.11 18.34 -2.33
N ARG A 320 -1.33 17.30 -1.52
CA ARG A 320 -0.48 16.11 -1.45
C ARG A 320 -1.11 15.03 -2.29
N HIS A 321 -0.33 14.50 -3.23
CA HIS A 321 -0.81 13.48 -4.15
C HIS A 321 -1.22 12.18 -3.45
N ASN A 322 -0.72 11.95 -2.22
CA ASN A 322 -1.02 10.81 -1.38
C ASN A 322 -1.29 11.33 0.04
N PRO A 323 -2.56 11.46 0.48
CA PRO A 323 -2.89 12.03 1.79
C PRO A 323 -2.35 11.21 2.98
N LEU A 324 -1.97 9.95 2.74
CA LEU A 324 -1.39 9.03 3.72
C LEU A 324 0.12 8.75 3.49
N SER A 325 0.77 9.37 2.50
CA SER A 325 2.23 9.28 2.39
C SER A 325 2.85 10.27 3.37
N VAL A 326 3.53 9.75 4.39
CA VAL A 326 4.43 10.54 5.24
C VAL A 326 5.70 10.86 4.47
#